data_AF-A0A1H3API2-F1
#
_entry.id   AF-A0A1H3API2-F1
#
_cell.length_a   1.000
_cell.length_b   1.000
_cell.length_c   1.000
_cell.angle_alpha   90.00
_cell.angle_beta   90.00
_cell.angle_gamma   90.00
#
_symmetry.space_group_name_H-M   'P 1'
#
loop_
_entity.id
_entity.type
_entity.pdbx_description
1 polymer ?
#
loop_
_entity_poly.entity_id
_entity_poly.type
_entity_poly.pdbx_seq_one_letter_code
_entity_poly.pdbx_strand_id
1 'polypeptide(L)' 'MRVTAHFSDETWRTSSRCGPNNANCLAVNHDKGTDLVGLRDTKLSDSPVLVFVARQWWSFLASARAGVYDR' A
#
# COMPACT_ATOMS: atom_id res chain seq x y z
N MET A 1 -8.35 -12.13 14.86
CA MET A 1 -8.52 -10.70 15.24
C MET A 1 -8.35 -9.87 13.98
N ARG A 2 -9.44 -9.38 13.38
CA ARG A 2 -9.36 -8.42 12.27
C ARG A 2 -9.29 -7.03 12.89
N VAL A 3 -8.13 -6.38 12.82
CA VAL A 3 -8.04 -4.95 13.11
C VAL A 3 -8.55 -4.24 11.87
N THR A 4 -9.73 -3.64 11.93
CA THR A 4 -10.21 -2.71 10.90
C THR A 4 -9.49 -1.39 11.12
N ALA A 5 -8.33 -1.23 10.46
CA ALA A 5 -7.72 0.09 10.30
C ALA A 5 -8.63 0.92 9.38
N HIS A 6 -9.13 2.05 9.88
CA HIS A 6 -9.92 2.98 9.10
C HIS A 6 -8.98 3.96 8.39
N PHE A 7 -8.87 3.82 7.07
CA PHE A 7 -8.15 4.76 6.21
C PHE A 7 -9.14 5.74 5.59
N SER A 8 -8.82 7.03 5.58
CA SER A 8 -9.61 8.01 4.83
C SER A 8 -9.56 7.71 3.34
N ASP A 9 -10.70 7.75 2.66
CA ASP A 9 -10.77 7.47 1.22
C ASP A 9 -10.02 8.51 0.39
N GLU A 10 -9.91 9.75 0.88
CA GLU A 10 -9.26 10.85 0.17
C GLU A 10 -7.73 10.77 0.17
N THR A 11 -7.13 10.00 1.10
CA THR A 11 -5.68 9.94 1.28
C THR A 11 -5.02 8.80 0.49
N TRP A 12 -5.80 7.98 -0.22
CA TRP A 12 -5.27 6.96 -1.11
C TRP A 12 -4.59 7.58 -2.32
N ARG A 13 -3.35 7.16 -2.58
CA ARG A 13 -2.63 7.51 -3.81
C ARG A 13 -2.34 6.27 -4.63
N THR A 14 -2.92 6.24 -5.82
CA THR A 14 -2.67 5.19 -6.82
C THR A 14 -1.29 5.39 -7.46
N SER A 15 -0.58 4.30 -7.68
CA SER A 15 0.69 4.27 -8.39
C SER A 15 0.57 4.89 -9.79
N SER A 16 1.51 5.76 -10.16
CA SER A 16 1.63 6.29 -11.52
C SER A 16 2.02 5.24 -12.56
N ARG A 17 2.42 4.04 -12.11
CA ARG A 17 2.67 2.87 -12.99
C ARG A 17 1.42 2.04 -13.24
N CYS A 18 0.28 2.44 -12.68
CA CYS A 18 -1.01 1.88 -13.06
C CYS A 18 -1.36 2.33 -14.48
N GLY A 19 -1.68 1.40 -15.37
CA GLY A 19 -1.87 1.71 -16.78
C GLY A 19 -2.78 0.73 -17.52
N PRO A 20 -3.10 1.04 -18.80
CA PRO A 20 -3.86 0.14 -19.66
C PRO A 20 -3.09 -1.19 -19.75
N ASN A 21 -3.79 -2.32 -19.64
CA ASN A 21 -3.26 -3.69 -19.51
C ASN A 21 -3.02 -4.19 -18.08
N ASN A 22 -3.77 -3.73 -17.08
CA ASN A 22 -3.72 -4.29 -15.72
C ASN A 22 -2.33 -4.17 -15.04
N ALA A 23 -1.49 -3.25 -15.52
CA ALA A 23 -0.13 -3.05 -15.04
C ALA A 23 -0.12 -2.50 -13.61
N ASN A 24 0.67 -3.07 -12.69
CA ASN A 24 1.14 -2.51 -11.40
C ASN A 24 0.23 -1.53 -10.62
N CYS A 25 -1.10 -1.73 -10.70
CA CYS A 25 -2.11 -0.87 -10.10
C CYS A 25 -2.26 -1.19 -8.61
N LEU A 26 -1.54 -0.44 -7.79
CA LEU A 26 -1.64 -0.46 -6.33
C LEU A 26 -1.92 0.95 -5.84
N ALA A 27 -2.69 1.08 -4.76
CA ALA A 27 -2.83 2.33 -4.03
C ALA A 27 -2.27 2.19 -2.62
N VAL A 28 -1.67 3.27 -2.14
CA VAL A 28 -1.08 3.37 -0.80
C VAL A 28 -1.76 4.50 -0.04
N ASN A 29 -2.08 4.26 1.22
CA ASN A 29 -2.56 5.26 2.16
C ASN A 29 -1.52 5.43 3.27
N HIS A 30 -0.99 6.63 3.43
CA HIS A 30 -0.13 6.99 4.57
C HIS A 30 -0.96 7.82 5.53
N ASP A 31 -1.57 7.15 6.50
CA ASP A 31 -2.32 7.83 7.55
C ASP A 31 -1.35 8.29 8.65
N LYS A 32 -1.05 9.59 8.61
CA LYS A 32 -0.18 10.24 9.60
C LYS A 32 -0.79 10.30 11.00
N GLY A 33 -2.11 10.12 11.12
CA GLY A 33 -2.82 10.13 12.40
C GLY A 33 -2.70 8.79 13.15
N THR A 34 -2.48 7.68 12.45
CA THR A 34 -2.47 6.33 13.05
C THR A 34 -1.13 5.61 12.98
N ASP A 35 -0.10 6.18 12.36
CA ASP A 35 1.20 5.53 12.08
C ASP A 35 1.06 4.21 11.30
N LEU A 36 -0.04 4.09 10.53
CA LEU A 36 -0.34 2.94 9.71
C LEU A 36 -0.22 3.27 8.22
N VAL A 37 0.14 2.25 7.46
CA VAL A 37 0.24 2.29 6.01
C VAL A 37 -0.66 1.21 5.43
N GLY A 38 -1.67 1.64 4.67
CA GLY A 38 -2.58 0.77 3.97
C GLY A 38 -2.13 0.55 2.52
N LEU A 39 -2.25 -0.69 2.04
CA LEU A 39 -2.05 -1.04 0.63
C LEU A 39 -3.26 -1.80 0.11
N ARG A 40 -3.70 -1.45 -1.10
CA ARG A 40 -4.76 -2.19 -1.81
C ARG A 40 -4.46 -2.30 -3.31
N ASP A 41 -4.91 -3.38 -3.92
CA ASP A 41 -4.92 -3.53 -5.38
C ASP A 41 -6.16 -2.84 -5.94
N THR A 42 -5.99 -1.78 -6.73
CA THR A 42 -7.12 -1.00 -7.26
C THR A 42 -7.84 -1.69 -8.41
N LYS A 43 -7.36 -2.84 -8.89
CA LYS A 43 -8.07 -3.68 -9.86
C LYS A 43 -9.24 -4.42 -9.23
N LEU A 44 -9.18 -4.65 -7.91
CA LEU A 44 -10.24 -5.32 -7.17
C LEU A 44 -11.22 -4.26 -6.66
N SER A 45 -12.50 -4.39 -7.01
CA SER A 45 -13.56 -3.51 -6.51
C SER A 45 -13.73 -3.63 -4.98
N ASP A 46 -13.59 -4.85 -4.44
CA ASP A 46 -13.54 -5.15 -3.01
C ASP A 46 -12.14 -5.66 -2.62
N SER A 47 -11.18 -4.74 -2.67
CA SER A 47 -9.78 -5.07 -2.42
C SER A 47 -9.49 -5.20 -0.92
N PRO A 48 -8.94 -6.33 -0.43
CA PRO A 48 -8.48 -6.40 0.94
C PRO A 48 -7.32 -5.43 1.17
N VAL A 49 -7.33 -4.77 2.33
CA VAL A 49 -6.27 -3.84 2.72
C VAL A 49 -5.19 -4.57 3.50
N LEU A 50 -3.96 -4.57 2.99
CA LEU A 50 -2.77 -4.96 3.75
C LEU A 50 -2.32 -3.77 4.59
N VAL A 51 -2.05 -4.00 5.87
CA VAL A 51 -1.69 -2.95 6.83
C VAL A 51 -0.29 -3.18 7.37
N PHE A 52 0.53 -2.14 7.31
CA PHE A 52 1.85 -2.08 7.92
C PHE A 52 1.87 -0.97 8.97
N VAL A 53 2.66 -1.13 10.02
CA VAL A 53 3.11 0.05 10.80
C VAL A 53 4.13 0.83 9.97
N ALA A 54 4.16 2.16 10.10
CA ALA A 54 4.97 3.01 9.22
C ALA A 54 6.45 2.64 9.23
N ARG A 55 7.01 2.31 10.40
CA ARG A 55 8.42 1.87 10.50
C ARG A 55 8.72 0.62 9.64
N GLN A 56 7.83 -0.37 9.68
CA GLN A 56 7.99 -1.59 8.88
C GLN A 56 7.86 -1.29 7.39
N TRP A 57 6.92 -0.42 7.02
CA TRP A 57 6.77 0.04 5.65
C TRP A 57 8.05 0.68 5.09
N TRP A 58 8.69 1.57 5.86
CA TRP A 58 9.95 2.20 5.45
C TRP A 58 11.10 1.19 5.32
N SER A 59 11.20 0.24 6.24
CA SER A 59 12.20 -0.85 6.18
C SER A 59 11.98 -1.75 4.96
N PHE A 60 10.72 -2.08 4.65
CA PHE A 60 10.36 -2.82 3.45
C PHE A 60 10.77 -2.06 2.18
N LEU A 61 10.45 -0.77 2.08
CA LEU A 61 10.83 0.05 0.93
C LEU A 61 12.35 0.15 0.73
N ALA A 62 13.11 0.29 1.82
CA ALA A 62 14.56 0.30 1.77
C ALA A 62 15.11 -1.03 1.22
N SER A 63 14.59 -2.15 1.71
CA SER A 63 14.98 -3.50 1.26
C SER A 63 14.61 -3.75 -0.20
N ALA A 64 13.41 -3.35 -0.61
CA ALA A 64 12.94 -3.46 -1.99
C ALA A 64 13.80 -2.62 -2.95
N ARG A 65 14.16 -1.39 -2.58
CA ARG A 65 15.07 -0.55 -3.38
C ARG A 65 16.48 -1.12 -3.48
N ALA A 66 16.93 -1.86 -2.46
CA ALA A 66 18.21 -2.56 -2.47
C ALA A 66 18.18 -3.88 -3.27
N GLY A 67 17.04 -4.24 -3.89
CA GLY A 67 16.90 -5.43 -4.71
C GLY A 67 16.82 -6.75 -3.91
N VAL A 68 16.53 -6.67 -2.60
CA VAL A 68 16.45 -7.86 -1.72
C VAL A 68 15.41 -8.87 -2.21
N TYR A 69 14.41 -8.41 -2.97
CA TYR A 69 13.28 -9.22 -3.44
C TYR A 69 13.28 -9.48 -4.96
N ASP A 70 14.36 -9.16 -5.68
CA ASP A 70 14.41 -9.21 -7.16
C ASP A 70 14.75 -10.60 -7.72
N ARG A 71 14.73 -11.64 -6.89
CA ARG A 71 15.14 -13.01 -7.25
C ARG A 71 14.02 -13.84 -7.86
#